data_AF-A0A0N8TCS0-F1
#
_entry.id   AF-A0A0N8TCS0-F1
#
_cell.length_a   1.000
_cell.length_b   1.000
_cell.length_c   1.000
_cell.angle_alpha   90.00
_cell.angle_beta   90.00
_cell.angle_gamma   90.00
#
_symmetry.space_group_name_H-M   'P 1'
#
loop_
_entity.id
_entity.type
_entity.pdbx_description
1 polymer ?
#
loop_
_entity_poly.entity_id
_entity_poly.type
_entity_poly.pdbx_seq_one_letter_code
_entity_poly.pdbx_strand_id
1 'polypeptide(L)'
;MKTPRPNARLKTLTNLRNLKMARSAHAFVRGNTAQFYEWLHSQSGRRLPSGPPVWICGDCHAGNLGPTGDSKGRIDMHIRDLDQAVIGNPAHDLVRLGLSLATAARGSDLPGVTTARMLEEMMQGYEEAFMGDGDEEPDRPVQVKAGMRSAGSISPRSASRALNPAFHWASISGHSRVRSAKPSKRSARRRKFMHW
;
A
#
# COMPACT_ATOMS: atom_id res chain seq x y z
N MET A 1 -8.21 -15.35 30.58
CA MET A 1 -7.16 -16.00 29.74
C MET A 1 -5.83 -15.34 30.08
N LYS A 2 -4.75 -16.08 30.40
CA LYS A 2 -3.44 -15.46 30.71
C LYS A 2 -2.81 -14.89 29.43
N THR A 3 -2.38 -13.63 29.47
CA THR A 3 -1.70 -12.98 28.35
C THR A 3 -0.32 -13.62 28.13
N PRO A 4 0.02 -14.07 26.90
CA PRO A 4 1.34 -14.64 26.64
C PRO A 4 2.46 -13.62 26.85
N ARG A 5 3.65 -14.11 27.26
CA ARG A 5 4.88 -13.31 27.29
C ARG A 5 5.21 -12.79 25.88
N PRO A 6 5.84 -11.61 25.71
CA PRO A 6 6.08 -11.00 24.40
C PRO A 6 6.68 -11.94 23.35
N ASN A 7 7.70 -12.73 23.72
CA ASN A 7 8.37 -13.69 22.85
C ASN A 7 7.49 -14.87 22.39
N ALA A 8 6.40 -15.17 23.11
CA ALA A 8 5.45 -16.24 22.76
C ALA A 8 4.24 -15.73 21.95
N ARG A 9 4.04 -14.41 21.83
CA ARG A 9 2.85 -13.83 21.18
C ARG A 9 2.82 -14.03 19.68
N LEU A 10 3.99 -14.04 19.02
CA LEU A 10 4.06 -14.02 17.55
C LEU A 10 3.29 -15.19 16.92
N LYS A 11 3.51 -16.42 17.40
CA LYS A 11 2.79 -17.60 16.89
C LYS A 11 1.28 -17.47 17.05
N THR A 12 0.82 -17.03 18.22
CA THR A 12 -0.60 -16.82 18.50
C THR A 12 -1.19 -15.72 17.62
N LEU A 13 -0.51 -14.59 17.46
CA LEU A 13 -0.97 -13.46 16.63
C LEU A 13 -0.99 -13.82 15.15
N THR A 14 0.00 -14.57 14.65
CA THR A 14 0.00 -15.10 13.28
C THR A 14 -1.19 -16.01 13.04
N ASN A 15 -1.48 -16.93 13.97
CA ASN A 15 -2.65 -17.80 13.85
C ASN A 15 -3.96 -17.01 13.87
N LEU A 16 -4.09 -16.03 14.77
CA LEU A 16 -5.27 -15.15 14.81
C LEU A 16 -5.41 -14.31 13.53
N ARG A 17 -4.31 -13.80 12.98
CA ARG A 17 -4.29 -13.09 11.69
C ARG A 17 -4.79 -14.01 10.57
N ASN A 18 -4.28 -15.23 10.50
CA ASN A 18 -4.68 -16.20 9.48
C ASN A 18 -6.17 -16.57 9.61
N LEU A 19 -6.67 -16.77 10.83
CA LEU A 19 -8.10 -17.02 11.08
C LEU A 19 -8.97 -15.81 10.69
N LYS A 20 -8.51 -14.57 10.93
CA LYS A 20 -9.21 -13.37 10.48
C LYS A 20 -9.26 -13.28 8.96
N MET A 21 -8.14 -13.54 8.28
CA MET A 21 -8.07 -13.53 6.81
C MET A 21 -8.93 -14.61 6.17
N ALA A 22 -9.05 -15.79 6.80
CA ALA A 22 -9.84 -16.90 6.29
C ALA A 22 -11.37 -16.67 6.30
N ARG A 23 -11.86 -15.57 6.89
CA ARG A 23 -13.30 -15.30 7.04
C ARG A 23 -14.01 -14.98 5.73
N SER A 24 -13.33 -14.33 4.79
CA SER A 24 -13.91 -13.98 3.49
C SER A 24 -12.83 -13.57 2.50
N ALA A 25 -13.17 -13.51 1.21
CA ALA A 25 -12.29 -12.98 0.18
C ALA A 25 -11.86 -11.52 0.48
N HIS A 26 -12.80 -10.69 0.95
CA HIS A 26 -12.49 -9.32 1.37
C HIS A 26 -11.49 -9.28 2.54
N ALA A 27 -11.67 -10.14 3.55
CA ALA A 27 -10.77 -10.23 4.69
C ALA A 27 -9.36 -10.72 4.30
N PHE A 28 -9.27 -11.64 3.32
CA PHE A 28 -8.01 -12.10 2.76
C PHE A 28 -7.28 -10.99 1.99
N VAL A 29 -7.97 -10.31 1.07
CA VAL A 29 -7.38 -9.23 0.25
C VAL A 29 -6.81 -8.12 1.13
N ARG A 30 -7.58 -7.65 2.12
CA ARG A 30 -7.12 -6.58 3.02
C ARG A 30 -6.01 -7.01 3.98
N GLY A 31 -5.84 -8.32 4.22
CA GLY A 31 -4.86 -8.85 5.16
C GLY A 31 -3.53 -9.28 4.52
N ASN A 32 -3.44 -9.24 3.19
CA ASN A 32 -2.33 -9.87 2.46
C ASN A 32 -1.69 -8.92 1.43
N THR A 33 -1.03 -7.88 1.94
CA THR A 33 -0.37 -6.85 1.10
C THR A 33 0.70 -7.40 0.18
N ALA A 34 1.56 -8.30 0.67
CA ALA A 34 2.66 -8.84 -0.12
C ALA A 34 2.15 -9.60 -1.36
N GLN A 35 1.18 -10.49 -1.20
CA GLN A 35 0.64 -11.26 -2.33
C GLN A 35 -0.15 -10.40 -3.31
N PHE A 36 -0.81 -9.33 -2.85
CA PHE A 36 -1.44 -8.37 -3.75
C PHE A 36 -0.43 -7.76 -4.72
N TYR A 37 0.72 -7.29 -4.21
CA TYR A 37 1.74 -6.68 -5.07
C TYR A 37 2.47 -7.71 -5.93
N GLU A 38 2.70 -8.92 -5.41
CA GLU A 38 3.21 -10.03 -6.22
C GLU A 38 2.29 -10.31 -7.41
N TRP A 39 0.98 -10.42 -7.16
CA TRP A 39 -0.03 -10.58 -8.21
C TRP A 39 -0.08 -9.40 -9.18
N LEU A 40 -0.02 -8.17 -8.67
CA LEU A 40 -0.08 -6.96 -9.49
C LEU A 40 1.11 -6.89 -10.46
N HIS A 41 2.30 -7.26 -9.99
CA HIS A 41 3.52 -7.27 -10.79
C HIS A 41 3.65 -8.49 -11.69
N SER A 42 2.95 -9.58 -11.41
CA SER A 42 2.93 -10.77 -12.27
C SER A 42 2.07 -10.59 -13.53
N GLN A 43 1.25 -9.54 -13.62
CA GLN A 43 0.37 -9.32 -14.78
C GLN A 43 1.18 -8.87 -16.00
N SER A 44 1.43 -9.79 -16.94
CA SER A 44 1.99 -9.48 -18.25
C SER A 44 0.92 -8.86 -19.16
N GLY A 45 1.23 -7.75 -19.83
CA GLY A 45 0.38 -7.13 -20.87
C GLY A 45 -0.70 -6.16 -20.40
N ARG A 46 -1.14 -6.19 -19.14
CA ARG A 46 -2.01 -5.15 -18.54
C ARG A 46 -1.17 -4.20 -17.69
N ARG A 47 -0.58 -3.20 -18.33
CA ARG A 47 0.20 -2.18 -17.62
C ARG A 47 -0.72 -1.10 -17.09
N LEU A 48 -0.61 -0.84 -15.79
CA LEU A 48 -1.15 0.39 -15.21
C LEU A 48 -0.54 1.60 -15.93
N PRO A 49 -1.28 2.71 -16.03
CA PRO A 49 -0.74 3.94 -16.59
C PRO A 49 0.52 4.34 -15.83
N SER A 50 1.48 4.94 -16.54
CA SER A 50 2.64 5.54 -15.89
C SER A 50 2.18 6.73 -15.06
N GLY A 51 2.66 6.84 -13.83
CA GLY A 51 2.37 7.95 -12.93
C GLY A 51 3.64 8.48 -12.26
N PRO A 52 3.61 9.71 -11.73
CA PRO A 52 4.74 10.28 -11.02
C PRO A 52 5.03 9.49 -9.73
N PRO A 53 6.29 9.47 -9.26
CA PRO A 53 6.62 8.90 -7.96
C PRO A 53 6.11 9.83 -6.85
N VAL A 54 5.05 9.41 -6.15
CA VAL A 54 4.45 10.14 -5.02
C VAL A 54 4.34 9.23 -3.80
N TRP A 55 4.16 9.82 -2.62
CA TRP A 55 3.80 9.04 -1.44
C TRP A 55 2.41 8.44 -1.63
N ILE A 56 2.35 7.11 -1.57
CA ILE A 56 1.11 6.32 -1.58
C ILE A 56 0.94 5.65 -0.21
N CYS A 57 -0.29 5.30 0.15
CA CYS A 57 -0.63 4.53 1.36
C CYS A 57 0.03 3.15 1.34
N GLY A 58 0.09 2.48 0.17
CA GLY A 58 0.67 1.14 0.04
C GLY A 58 -0.22 0.01 0.60
N ASP A 59 -1.16 0.33 1.49
CA ASP A 59 -2.21 -0.56 1.97
C ASP A 59 -3.62 0.05 1.83
N CYS A 60 -3.87 0.79 0.74
CA CYS A 60 -5.16 1.44 0.55
C CYS A 60 -6.29 0.42 0.32
N HIS A 61 -7.17 0.27 1.31
CA HIS A 61 -8.33 -0.61 1.24
C HIS A 61 -9.53 0.03 1.98
N ALA A 62 -10.76 -0.44 1.76
CA ALA A 62 -11.97 0.17 2.31
C ALA A 62 -11.93 0.37 3.84
N GLY A 63 -11.37 -0.60 4.58
CA GLY A 63 -11.18 -0.48 6.03
C GLY A 63 -10.13 0.55 6.50
N ASN A 64 -9.32 1.10 5.60
CA ASN A 64 -8.33 2.16 5.88
C ASN A 64 -8.87 3.54 5.48
N LEU A 65 -10.01 3.59 4.80
CA LEU A 65 -10.80 4.80 4.62
C LEU A 65 -11.69 5.05 5.83
N GLY A 66 -11.81 6.31 6.21
CA GLY A 66 -12.55 6.71 7.38
C GLY A 66 -13.27 8.03 7.25
N PRO A 67 -14.59 8.08 7.53
CA PRO A 67 -15.27 9.34 7.68
C PRO A 67 -14.71 10.07 8.89
N THR A 68 -14.40 11.35 8.71
CA THR A 68 -14.06 12.27 9.80
C THR A 68 -15.09 13.40 9.77
N GLY A 69 -15.83 13.55 10.86
CA GLY A 69 -16.76 14.66 11.04
C GLY A 69 -16.04 15.90 11.57
N ASP A 70 -16.38 17.07 11.05
CA ASP A 70 -15.99 18.35 11.66
C ASP A 70 -17.06 18.87 12.63
N SER A 71 -16.74 19.95 13.36
CA SER A 71 -17.64 20.58 14.32
C SER A 71 -18.89 21.23 13.70
N LYS A 72 -18.94 21.34 12.36
CA LYS A 72 -20.06 21.87 11.59
C LYS A 72 -20.92 20.75 10.97
N GLY A 73 -20.60 19.49 11.26
CA GLY A 73 -21.32 18.32 10.74
C GLY A 73 -20.93 17.92 9.31
N ARG A 74 -19.87 18.50 8.74
CA ARG A 74 -19.32 18.05 7.44
C ARG A 74 -18.54 16.76 7.65
N ILE A 75 -18.70 15.81 6.72
CA ILE A 75 -18.02 14.51 6.77
C ILE A 75 -17.07 14.43 5.60
N ASP A 76 -15.78 14.33 5.90
CA ASP A 76 -14.72 14.11 4.93
C ASP A 76 -14.22 12.66 4.98
N MET A 77 -13.70 12.16 3.87
CA MET A 77 -13.14 10.81 3.78
C MET A 77 -11.62 10.88 3.84
N HIS A 78 -11.01 10.24 4.84
CA HIS A 78 -9.57 10.24 5.05
C HIS A 78 -8.96 8.84 4.98
N ILE A 79 -7.71 8.75 4.51
CA ILE A 79 -6.86 7.59 4.70
C ILE A 79 -6.32 7.63 6.13
N ARG A 80 -6.56 6.58 6.91
CA ARG A 80 -6.22 6.54 8.34
C ARG A 80 -4.91 5.83 8.66
N ASP A 81 -4.43 4.96 7.76
CA ASP A 81 -3.26 4.12 8.01
C ASP A 81 -2.19 4.38 6.95
N LEU A 82 -1.02 4.80 7.42
CA LEU A 82 0.13 5.20 6.59
C LEU A 82 1.41 4.49 7.04
N ASP A 83 1.31 3.42 7.83
CA ASP A 83 2.46 2.66 8.32
C ASP A 83 3.20 1.88 7.21
N GLN A 84 2.51 1.61 6.10
CA GLN A 84 3.02 0.98 4.88
C GLN A 84 3.29 2.00 3.75
N ALA A 85 3.29 3.29 4.05
CA ALA A 85 3.46 4.33 3.05
C ALA A 85 4.82 4.22 2.34
N VAL A 86 4.80 4.38 1.02
CA VAL A 86 5.98 4.25 0.15
C VAL A 86 5.88 5.22 -1.02
N ILE A 87 7.00 5.57 -1.62
CA ILE A 87 7.02 6.32 -2.89
C ILE A 87 6.70 5.34 -4.03
N GLY A 88 5.63 5.59 -4.78
CA GLY A 88 5.15 4.71 -5.83
C GLY A 88 4.24 5.39 -6.84
N ASN A 89 3.76 4.59 -7.80
CA ASN A 89 2.74 5.03 -8.76
C ASN A 89 1.38 5.14 -8.04
N PRO A 90 0.68 6.28 -8.11
CA PRO A 90 -0.62 6.46 -7.44
C PRO A 90 -1.67 5.44 -7.87
N ALA A 91 -1.57 4.89 -9.09
CA ALA A 91 -2.46 3.84 -9.58
C ALA A 91 -2.46 2.58 -8.68
N HIS A 92 -1.39 2.32 -7.92
CA HIS A 92 -1.33 1.17 -7.02
C HIS A 92 -2.38 1.25 -5.90
N ASP A 93 -2.56 2.43 -5.29
CA ASP A 93 -3.56 2.61 -4.24
C ASP A 93 -4.99 2.53 -4.80
N LEU A 94 -5.21 3.08 -6.00
CA LEU A 94 -6.52 3.00 -6.67
C LEU A 94 -6.92 1.55 -6.99
N VAL A 95 -5.99 0.76 -7.55
CA VAL A 95 -6.25 -0.65 -7.87
C VAL A 95 -6.50 -1.45 -6.59
N ARG A 96 -5.71 -1.19 -5.55
CA ARG A 96 -5.86 -1.88 -4.26
C ARG A 96 -7.19 -1.56 -3.59
N LEU A 97 -7.58 -0.28 -3.58
CA LEU A 97 -8.85 0.18 -3.05
C LEU A 97 -10.02 -0.37 -3.86
N GLY A 98 -9.94 -0.31 -5.19
CA GLY A 98 -10.96 -0.86 -6.08
C GLY A 98 -11.17 -2.36 -5.89
N LEU A 99 -10.09 -3.15 -5.78
CA LEU A 99 -10.18 -4.58 -5.46
C LEU A 99 -10.83 -4.82 -4.09
N SER A 100 -10.48 -3.99 -3.10
CA SER A 100 -11.09 -4.05 -1.77
C SER A 100 -12.60 -3.75 -1.81
N LEU A 101 -13.03 -2.74 -2.57
CA LEU A 101 -14.45 -2.40 -2.72
C LEU A 101 -15.21 -3.51 -3.45
N ALA A 102 -14.66 -4.02 -4.56
CA ALA A 102 -15.27 -5.09 -5.33
C ALA A 102 -15.45 -6.37 -4.50
N THR A 103 -14.45 -6.74 -3.71
CA THR A 103 -14.55 -7.91 -2.82
C THR A 103 -15.50 -7.69 -1.64
N ALA A 104 -15.61 -6.47 -1.11
CA ALA A 104 -16.58 -6.12 -0.08
C ALA A 104 -18.02 -6.19 -0.61
N ALA A 105 -18.26 -5.60 -1.79
CA ALA A 105 -19.55 -5.61 -2.46
C ALA A 105 -20.00 -7.04 -2.78
N ARG A 106 -19.09 -7.87 -3.32
CA ARG A 106 -19.34 -9.30 -3.57
C ARG A 106 -19.62 -10.07 -2.28
N GLY A 107 -18.90 -9.80 -1.21
CA GLY A 107 -19.15 -10.43 0.10
C GLY A 107 -20.44 -9.99 0.78
N SER A 108 -21.10 -8.95 0.24
CA SER A 108 -22.38 -8.42 0.72
C SER A 108 -23.52 -8.71 -0.27
N ASP A 109 -23.30 -9.60 -1.24
CA ASP A 109 -24.26 -10.00 -2.28
C ASP A 109 -24.85 -8.82 -3.08
N LEU A 110 -24.07 -7.74 -3.22
CA LEU A 110 -24.50 -6.59 -4.03
C LEU A 110 -24.49 -6.93 -5.53
N PRO A 111 -25.46 -6.42 -6.30
CA PRO A 111 -25.45 -6.59 -7.75
C PRO A 111 -24.16 -6.09 -8.40
N GLY A 112 -23.76 -6.74 -9.51
CA GLY A 112 -22.58 -6.32 -10.27
C GLY A 112 -22.65 -4.86 -10.73
N VAL A 113 -23.86 -4.38 -11.06
CA VAL A 113 -24.11 -2.96 -11.42
C VAL A 113 -23.82 -2.02 -10.25
N THR A 114 -24.14 -2.41 -9.01
CA THR A 114 -23.81 -1.63 -7.81
C THR A 114 -22.31 -1.61 -7.59
N THR A 115 -21.64 -2.75 -7.76
CA THR A 115 -20.18 -2.83 -7.66
C THR A 115 -19.50 -1.93 -8.70
N ALA A 116 -19.96 -1.97 -9.96
CA ALA A 116 -19.45 -1.11 -11.02
C ALA A 116 -19.66 0.37 -10.69
N ARG A 117 -20.84 0.76 -10.20
CA ARG A 117 -21.12 2.13 -9.80
C ARG A 117 -20.22 2.58 -8.65
N MET A 118 -19.98 1.75 -7.64
CA MET A 118 -19.06 2.07 -6.54
C MET A 118 -17.63 2.34 -7.03
N LEU A 119 -17.15 1.60 -8.03
CA LEU A 119 -15.82 1.81 -8.60
C LEU A 119 -15.76 3.05 -9.49
N GLU A 120 -16.84 3.34 -10.23
CA GLU A 120 -16.98 4.56 -11.02
C GLU A 120 -16.94 5.80 -10.14
N GLU A 121 -17.76 5.84 -9.08
CA GLU A 121 -17.78 6.95 -8.11
C GLU A 121 -16.44 7.13 -7.40
N MET A 122 -15.73 6.02 -7.10
CA MET A 122 -14.38 6.07 -6.53
C MET A 122 -13.39 6.77 -7.49
N MET A 123 -13.44 6.43 -8.79
CA MET A 123 -12.55 7.03 -9.79
C MET A 123 -12.93 8.48 -10.07
N GLN A 124 -14.23 8.78 -10.19
CA GLN A 124 -14.73 10.12 -10.39
C GLN A 124 -14.31 11.05 -9.23
N GLY A 125 -14.49 10.62 -7.98
CA GLY A 125 -14.05 11.40 -6.82
C GLY A 125 -12.52 11.61 -6.78
N TYR A 126 -11.74 10.65 -7.29
CA TYR A 126 -10.29 10.83 -7.44
C TYR A 126 -9.96 11.88 -8.52
N GLU A 127 -10.66 11.88 -9.66
CA GLU A 127 -10.47 12.87 -10.73
C GLU A 127 -10.90 14.29 -10.32
N GLU A 128 -12.04 14.41 -9.65
CA GLU A 128 -12.57 15.68 -9.14
C GLU A 128 -11.60 16.36 -8.17
N ALA A 129 -10.85 15.58 -7.38
CA ALA A 129 -9.84 16.10 -6.46
C ALA A 129 -8.71 16.88 -7.18
N PHE A 130 -8.49 16.68 -8.48
CA PHE A 130 -7.53 17.43 -9.28
C PHE A 130 -8.15 18.61 -10.06
N MET A 131 -9.47 18.75 -10.06
CA MET A 131 -10.16 19.80 -10.83
C MET A 131 -10.43 21.09 -10.03
N GLY A 132 -10.23 21.09 -8.71
CA GLY A 132 -10.30 22.31 -7.90
C GLY A 132 -9.05 23.19 -8.05
N ASP A 133 -9.14 24.46 -7.66
CA ASP A 133 -7.99 25.40 -7.59
C ASP A 133 -6.96 24.88 -6.56
N GLY A 134 -6.05 24.01 -7.03
CA GLY A 134 -5.10 23.23 -6.23
C GLY A 134 -3.92 24.00 -5.63
N ASP A 135 -4.00 25.33 -5.55
CA ASP A 135 -2.95 26.19 -4.99
C ASP A 135 -3.18 26.59 -3.53
N GLU A 136 -4.37 26.31 -2.98
CA GLU A 136 -4.59 26.46 -1.54
C GLU A 136 -4.04 25.23 -0.80
N GLU A 137 -2.91 25.38 -0.09
CA GLU A 137 -2.44 24.34 0.82
C GLU A 137 -3.58 24.06 1.83
N PRO A 138 -4.18 22.85 1.81
CA PRO A 138 -5.35 22.58 2.63
C PRO A 138 -4.97 22.80 4.10
N ASP A 139 -5.80 23.56 4.81
CA ASP A 139 -5.49 23.90 6.19
C ASP A 139 -5.30 22.61 6.99
N ARG A 140 -4.13 22.48 7.62
CA ARG A 140 -3.71 21.20 8.19
C ARG A 140 -4.77 20.73 9.19
N PRO A 141 -5.18 19.44 9.11
CA PRO A 141 -6.13 18.89 10.07
C PRO A 141 -5.65 19.15 11.50
N VAL A 142 -6.58 19.42 12.41
CA VAL A 142 -6.28 19.78 13.81
C VAL A 142 -5.39 18.72 14.47
N GLN A 143 -5.57 17.46 14.08
CA GLN A 143 -4.77 16.30 14.49
C GLN A 143 -3.30 16.43 14.08
N VAL A 144 -3.03 16.89 12.86
CA VAL A 144 -1.67 17.15 12.35
C VAL A 144 -1.05 18.33 13.08
N LYS A 145 -1.80 19.42 13.27
CA LYS A 145 -1.33 20.59 14.03
C LYS A 145 -0.96 20.23 15.48
N ALA A 146 -1.74 19.38 16.14
CA ALA A 146 -1.45 18.87 17.48
C ALA A 146 -0.23 17.93 17.52
N GLY A 147 -0.10 17.04 16.54
CA GLY A 147 1.05 16.14 16.40
C GLY A 147 2.36 16.89 16.14
N MET A 148 2.35 17.90 15.26
CA MET A 148 3.53 18.72 14.95
C MET A 148 4.00 19.56 16.13
N ARG A 149 3.10 20.05 16.99
CA ARG A 149 3.48 20.72 18.25
C ARG A 149 4.21 19.78 19.21
N SER A 150 4.03 18.47 19.06
CA SER A 150 4.57 17.43 19.93
C SER A 150 5.83 16.76 19.34
N ALA A 151 6.08 16.92 18.04
CA ALA A 151 7.20 16.33 17.32
C ALA A 151 8.26 17.40 17.00
N GLY A 152 9.35 17.41 17.78
CA GLY A 152 10.55 18.18 17.45
C GLY A 152 11.06 17.85 16.03
N SER A 153 11.53 18.87 15.32
CA SER A 153 11.89 18.85 13.90
C SER A 153 12.67 17.60 13.46
N ILE A 154 12.07 16.77 12.60
CA ILE A 154 12.77 15.69 11.91
C ILE A 154 13.60 16.31 10.77
N SER A 155 14.91 16.01 10.73
CA SER A 155 15.84 16.62 9.79
C SER A 155 15.69 16.06 8.35
N PRO A 156 15.90 16.87 7.29
CA PRO A 156 15.69 16.47 5.89
C PRO A 156 16.54 15.30 5.39
N ARG A 157 17.58 14.89 6.11
CA ARG A 157 18.52 13.83 5.69
C ARG A 157 17.94 12.42 5.77
N SER A 158 16.84 12.20 6.51
CA SER A 158 16.16 10.90 6.56
C SER A 158 15.29 10.63 5.32
N ALA A 159 14.80 11.68 4.65
CA ALA A 159 13.91 11.57 3.50
C ALA A 159 14.61 11.08 2.21
N SER A 160 15.89 11.41 2.01
CA SER A 160 16.62 11.10 0.76
C SER A 160 17.00 9.62 0.61
N ARG A 161 17.00 8.84 1.70
CA ARG A 161 17.32 7.40 1.68
C ARG A 161 16.12 6.53 1.26
N ALA A 162 14.91 7.10 1.23
CA ALA A 162 13.68 6.43 0.79
C ALA A 162 13.50 6.42 -0.75
N LEU A 163 14.32 7.16 -1.50
CA LEU A 163 14.21 7.33 -2.96
C LEU A 163 14.85 6.21 -3.80
N ASN A 164 15.21 5.06 -3.21
CA ASN A 164 15.82 3.94 -3.96
C ASN A 164 14.82 2.77 -4.13
N PRO A 165 14.26 2.55 -5.34
CA PRO A 165 13.25 1.52 -5.58
C PRO A 165 13.73 0.10 -5.28
N ALA A 166 15.03 -0.18 -5.45
CA ALA A 166 15.62 -1.50 -5.19
C ALA A 166 15.85 -1.80 -3.70
N PHE A 167 15.87 -0.77 -2.84
CA PHE A 167 16.03 -0.93 -1.39
C PHE A 167 14.71 -1.15 -0.67
N HIS A 168 13.59 -0.68 -1.23
CA HIS A 168 12.29 -0.64 -0.56
C HIS A 168 11.54 -1.98 -0.56
N TRP A 169 11.71 -2.81 -1.60
CA TRP A 169 11.02 -4.10 -1.74
C TRP A 169 11.43 -5.14 -0.69
N ALA A 170 12.67 -5.07 -0.18
CA ALA A 170 13.14 -5.95 0.90
C ALA A 170 12.40 -5.71 2.24
N SER A 171 11.82 -4.52 2.43
CA SER A 171 11.07 -4.17 3.65
C SER A 171 9.64 -4.71 3.64
N ILE A 172 9.03 -4.85 2.45
CA ILE A 172 7.65 -5.34 2.28
C ILE A 172 7.60 -6.87 2.24
N SER A 173 8.65 -7.51 1.70
CA SER A 173 8.68 -8.97 1.47
C SER A 173 9.17 -9.81 2.66
N GLY A 174 9.59 -9.20 3.78
CA GLY A 174 10.06 -9.94 4.96
C GLY A 174 11.27 -10.86 4.72
N HIS A 175 11.94 -10.73 3.57
CA HIS A 175 13.11 -11.55 3.25
C HIS A 175 14.37 -10.89 3.82
N SER A 176 14.88 -11.47 4.92
CA SER A 176 16.26 -11.26 5.35
C SER A 176 17.21 -11.55 4.19
N ARG A 177 18.01 -10.55 3.79
CA ARG A 177 19.03 -10.68 2.74
C ARG A 177 19.92 -11.92 2.99
N VAL A 178 19.76 -12.96 2.19
CA VAL A 178 20.85 -13.91 1.97
C VAL A 178 21.90 -13.17 1.15
N ARG A 179 23.07 -12.92 1.76
CA ARG A 179 24.23 -12.36 1.05
C ARG A 179 24.63 -13.36 -0.05
N SER A 180 24.47 -12.99 -1.31
CA SER A 180 25.11 -13.72 -2.41
C SER A 180 26.61 -13.46 -2.35
N ALA A 181 27.39 -14.54 -2.23
CA ALA A 181 28.84 -14.48 -2.35
C ALA A 181 29.23 -14.02 -3.77
N LYS A 182 30.22 -13.13 -3.87
CA LYS A 182 30.79 -12.73 -5.15
C LYS A 182 31.38 -13.95 -5.86
N PRO A 183 31.15 -14.16 -7.17
CA PRO A 183 31.85 -15.20 -7.90
C PRO A 183 33.35 -14.85 -7.98
N SER A 184 34.21 -15.78 -7.59
CA SER A 184 35.66 -15.63 -7.69
C SER A 184 36.08 -15.48 -9.15
N LYS A 185 37.01 -14.56 -9.43
CA LYS A 185 37.67 -14.38 -10.73
C LYS A 185 38.52 -15.63 -11.06
N ARG A 186 37.92 -16.70 -11.58
CA ARG A 186 38.67 -17.85 -12.08
C ARG A 186 37.89 -18.70 -13.09
N SER A 187 37.53 -18.09 -14.22
CA SER A 187 37.31 -18.84 -15.47
C SER A 187 37.29 -17.91 -16.70
N ALA A 188 38.24 -16.98 -16.77
CA ALA A 188 38.61 -16.38 -18.05
C ALA A 188 39.66 -17.27 -18.71
N ARG A 189 39.26 -18.16 -19.63
CA ARG A 189 40.05 -18.60 -20.81
C ARG A 189 39.32 -19.71 -21.59
N ARG A 190 39.36 -19.56 -22.93
CA ARG A 190 39.03 -20.54 -24.02
C ARG A 190 37.52 -20.66 -24.32
N ARG A 191 36.97 -20.46 -25.52
CA ARG A 191 37.43 -20.44 -26.94
C ARG A 191 36.34 -19.67 -27.74
N LYS A 192 36.63 -18.55 -28.44
CA LYS A 192 36.81 -18.40 -29.92
C LYS A 192 36.20 -19.47 -30.85
N PHE A 193 35.58 -18.98 -31.95
CA PHE A 193 34.99 -19.61 -33.15
C PHE A 193 33.54 -20.13 -32.98
N MET A 194 32.56 -19.88 -33.87
CA MET A 194 32.55 -19.68 -35.33
C MET A 194 31.28 -18.89 -35.79
N HIS A 195 31.37 -18.24 -36.97
CA HIS A 195 30.28 -17.78 -37.85
C HIS A 195 29.26 -18.91 -38.12
N TRP A 196 27.96 -18.71 -38.37
CA TRP A 196 27.22 -17.72 -39.17
C TRP A 196 25.93 -17.29 -38.45
#